data_AF-A0A1Q8CP81-F1
#
_entry.id   AF-A0A1Q8CP81-F1
#
_cell.length_a   1.000
_cell.length_b   1.000
_cell.length_c   1.000
_cell.angle_alpha   90.00
_cell.angle_beta   90.00
_cell.angle_gamma   90.00
#
_symmetry.space_group_name_H-M   'P 1'
#
loop_
_entity.id
_entity.type
_entity.pdbx_description
1 polymer ?
#
loop_
_entity_poly.entity_id
_entity_poly.type
_entity_poly.pdbx_seq_one_letter_code
_entity_poly.pdbx_strand_id
1 'polypeptide(L)'
;MTQSGQQAPPTLGPGQENPEEWVKYLQEMLNWYYQMQVVSQDGEFGAQTRNAVEHLRKQLRLPDGAEVDEQVWRAIGDSGSRGSGGSGGEHGRRGEGGEHGEHGEHGESDQDAEYDAGQDVGEGTDVPVSLLTADPEVSWAAAIAMVTSSAGNGQTVESVLEKSPQHNRTANEARQLATEQFGMSEKDCRGDRVESWAGLLRAHGALWVPVPDVDDHVVVVAGIGQNGGEAQVHVLDPRTGADEWADFGTFRDAYNMADGVDLKVLAAR
;
A
#
# COMPACT_ATOMS: atom_id res chain seq x y z
N MET A 1 -14.57 6.10 36.74
CA MET A 1 -14.90 4.75 36.24
C MET A 1 -13.69 3.89 36.58
N THR A 2 -13.86 2.91 37.48
CA THR A 2 -12.78 2.12 38.09
C THR A 2 -12.13 1.18 37.08
N GLN A 3 -10.80 1.08 37.18
CA GLN A 3 -9.88 0.19 36.46
C GLN A 3 -10.46 -1.21 36.16
N SER A 4 -10.49 -1.59 34.89
CA SER A 4 -10.44 -3.00 34.49
C SER A 4 -8.99 -3.45 34.68
N GLY A 5 -8.75 -4.43 35.55
CA GLY A 5 -7.43 -4.98 35.79
C GLY A 5 -6.76 -5.40 34.48
N GLN A 6 -5.44 -5.25 34.38
CA GLN A 6 -4.62 -5.71 33.27
C GLN A 6 -4.80 -7.22 33.08
N GLN A 7 -5.86 -7.63 32.39
CA GLN A 7 -5.93 -8.92 31.73
C GLN A 7 -4.94 -8.84 30.58
N ALA A 8 -4.08 -9.87 30.46
CA ALA A 8 -3.21 -9.99 29.30
C ALA A 8 -4.09 -10.04 28.04
N PRO A 9 -3.69 -9.36 26.95
CA PRO A 9 -4.48 -9.37 25.74
C PRO A 9 -4.64 -10.82 25.24
N PRO A 10 -5.86 -11.25 24.88
CA PRO A 10 -6.13 -12.63 24.49
C PRO A 10 -5.57 -12.93 23.11
N THR A 11 -5.45 -14.21 22.77
CA THR A 11 -5.30 -14.60 21.37
C THR A 11 -6.60 -14.31 20.64
N LEU A 12 -6.53 -13.59 19.51
CA LEU A 12 -7.68 -13.32 18.65
C LEU A 12 -7.50 -14.01 17.29
N GLY A 13 -8.61 -14.43 16.67
CA GLY A 13 -8.59 -14.96 15.31
C GLY A 13 -9.97 -15.00 14.65
N PRO A 14 -10.04 -15.34 13.35
CA PRO A 14 -11.30 -15.42 12.62
C PRO A 14 -12.29 -16.37 13.28
N GLY A 15 -13.53 -15.93 13.47
CA GLY A 15 -14.62 -16.75 14.03
C GLY A 15 -14.51 -17.06 15.52
N GLN A 16 -13.52 -16.50 16.24
CA GLN A 16 -13.50 -16.56 17.69
C GLN A 16 -14.49 -15.55 18.28
N GLU A 17 -15.10 -15.90 19.42
CA GLU A 17 -15.87 -14.94 20.20
C GLU A 17 -14.98 -13.76 20.57
N ASN A 18 -15.54 -12.55 20.59
CA ASN A 18 -14.85 -11.31 20.96
C ASN A 18 -15.22 -10.95 22.42
N PRO A 19 -14.68 -11.68 23.43
CA PRO A 19 -14.90 -11.28 24.81
C PRO A 19 -14.30 -9.88 25.00
N GLU A 20 -15.06 -8.97 25.61
CA GLU A 20 -14.56 -7.68 26.10
C GLU A 20 -14.09 -6.64 25.05
N GLU A 21 -14.57 -6.69 23.80
CA GLU A 21 -14.26 -5.70 22.74
C GLU A 21 -12.79 -5.66 22.27
N TRP A 22 -11.99 -6.69 22.56
CA TRP A 22 -10.57 -6.76 22.18
C TRP A 22 -10.32 -6.65 20.66
N VAL A 23 -11.22 -7.16 19.81
CA VAL A 23 -11.10 -7.01 18.35
C VAL A 23 -11.19 -5.55 17.94
N LYS A 24 -12.04 -4.77 18.60
CA LYS A 24 -12.17 -3.33 18.32
C LYS A 24 -10.91 -2.58 18.74
N TYR A 25 -10.35 -2.94 19.89
CA TYR A 25 -9.06 -2.40 20.33
C TYR A 25 -7.92 -2.75 19.35
N LEU A 26 -7.85 -3.99 18.88
CA LEU A 26 -6.93 -4.39 17.81
C LEU A 26 -7.11 -3.50 16.56
N GLN A 27 -8.34 -3.30 16.11
CA GLN A 27 -8.65 -2.49 14.94
C GLN A 27 -8.23 -1.02 15.12
N GLU A 28 -8.41 -0.45 16.30
CA GLU A 28 -7.88 0.87 16.67
C GLU A 28 -6.35 0.91 16.60
N MET A 29 -5.67 -0.09 17.18
CA MET A 29 -4.22 -0.18 17.16
C MET A 29 -3.65 -0.35 15.75
N LEU A 30 -4.30 -1.14 14.89
CA LEU A 30 -3.91 -1.32 13.49
C LEU A 30 -4.03 0.00 12.73
N ASN A 31 -5.17 0.68 12.83
CA ASN A 31 -5.35 1.99 12.19
C ASN A 31 -4.32 3.02 12.68
N TRP A 32 -3.98 2.99 13.97
CA TRP A 32 -2.93 3.83 14.53
C TRP A 32 -1.55 3.48 13.98
N TYR A 33 -1.20 2.18 13.92
CA TYR A 33 0.08 1.68 13.43
C TYR A 33 0.32 2.05 11.96
N TYR A 34 -0.69 1.88 11.10
CA TYR A 34 -0.62 2.23 9.69
C TYR A 34 -0.85 3.74 9.42
N GLN A 35 -1.13 4.53 10.47
CA GLN A 35 -1.46 5.96 10.38
C GLN A 35 -2.58 6.30 9.38
N MET A 36 -3.44 5.32 9.05
CA MET A 36 -4.56 5.46 8.13
C MET A 36 -5.66 4.46 8.50
N GLN A 37 -6.88 4.69 8.02
CA GLN A 37 -7.99 3.76 8.25
C GLN A 37 -7.88 2.54 7.33
N VAL A 38 -7.14 1.51 7.77
CA VAL A 38 -6.97 0.24 7.07
C VAL A 38 -8.02 -0.81 7.42
N VAL A 39 -8.66 -0.67 8.58
CA VAL A 39 -9.71 -1.58 9.07
C VAL A 39 -10.87 -0.81 9.68
N SER A 40 -12.09 -1.30 9.47
CA SER A 40 -13.27 -0.80 10.20
C SER A 40 -13.19 -1.18 11.67
N GLN A 41 -13.63 -0.30 12.59
CA GLN A 41 -13.63 -0.54 14.04
C GLN A 41 -14.98 -1.07 14.53
N ASP A 42 -15.45 -2.14 13.89
CA ASP A 42 -16.76 -2.76 14.11
C ASP A 42 -16.74 -3.87 15.18
N GLY A 43 -15.56 -4.28 15.64
CA GLY A 43 -15.38 -5.39 16.56
C GLY A 43 -15.51 -6.77 15.93
N GLU A 44 -15.56 -6.87 14.59
CA GLU A 44 -15.58 -8.12 13.84
C GLU A 44 -14.19 -8.48 13.30
N PHE A 45 -13.74 -9.72 13.54
CA PHE A 45 -12.49 -10.22 12.97
C PHE A 45 -12.74 -10.68 11.52
N GLY A 46 -13.06 -9.72 10.66
CA GLY A 46 -13.32 -9.94 9.23
C GLY A 46 -12.05 -10.01 8.38
N ALA A 47 -12.24 -10.03 7.05
CA ALA A 47 -11.16 -10.14 6.08
C ALA A 47 -10.14 -9.00 6.18
N GLN A 48 -10.57 -7.76 6.43
CA GLN A 48 -9.65 -6.62 6.59
C GLN A 48 -8.74 -6.80 7.80
N THR A 49 -9.32 -7.14 8.96
CA THR A 49 -8.57 -7.38 10.20
C THR A 49 -7.56 -8.50 10.00
N ARG A 50 -7.98 -9.59 9.36
CA ARG A 50 -7.10 -10.69 9.01
C ARG A 50 -5.93 -10.26 8.10
N ASN A 51 -6.21 -9.58 6.99
CA ASN A 51 -5.19 -9.14 6.05
C ASN A 51 -4.20 -8.17 6.72
N ALA A 52 -4.69 -7.25 7.55
CA ALA A 52 -3.86 -6.32 8.30
C ALA A 52 -2.94 -7.02 9.30
N VAL A 53 -3.39 -8.10 9.95
CA VAL A 53 -2.59 -8.92 10.87
C VAL A 53 -1.55 -9.75 10.12
N GLU A 54 -1.93 -10.42 9.03
CA GLU A 54 -1.00 -11.17 8.18
C GLU A 54 0.09 -10.26 7.63
N HIS A 55 -0.29 -9.08 7.15
CA HIS A 55 0.63 -8.06 6.65
C HIS A 55 1.56 -7.53 7.75
N LEU A 56 1.03 -7.21 8.93
CA LEU A 56 1.81 -6.76 10.07
C LEU A 56 2.85 -7.81 10.48
N ARG A 57 2.48 -9.10 10.50
CA ARG A 57 3.42 -10.20 10.79
C ARG A 57 4.56 -10.24 9.78
N LYS A 58 4.26 -10.12 8.48
CA LYS A 58 5.29 -10.06 7.42
C LYS A 58 6.25 -8.88 7.63
N GLN A 59 5.73 -7.67 7.85
CA GLN A 59 6.55 -6.48 8.08
C GLN A 59 7.49 -6.64 9.28
N LEU A 60 6.99 -7.27 10.34
CA LEU A 60 7.74 -7.49 11.58
C LEU A 60 8.57 -8.78 11.57
N ARG A 61 8.57 -9.53 10.46
CA ARG A 61 9.26 -10.83 10.32
C ARG A 61 8.86 -11.85 11.40
N LEU A 62 7.59 -11.82 11.79
CA LEU A 62 6.98 -12.80 12.67
C LEU A 62 6.56 -14.05 11.87
N PRO A 63 6.36 -15.21 12.53
CA PRO A 63 5.81 -16.38 11.86
C PRO A 63 4.45 -16.09 11.21
N ASP A 64 4.22 -16.67 10.04
CA ASP A 64 2.97 -16.55 9.30
C ASP A 64 1.77 -17.03 10.13
N GLY A 65 0.64 -16.33 10.00
CA GLY A 65 -0.61 -16.67 10.68
C GLY A 65 -1.62 -15.52 10.64
N ALA A 66 -2.89 -15.87 10.81
CA ALA A 66 -4.00 -14.91 10.86
C ALA A 66 -4.42 -14.52 12.30
N GLU A 67 -3.79 -15.13 13.30
CA GLU A 67 -4.11 -14.92 14.71
C GLU A 67 -3.28 -13.78 15.30
N VAL A 68 -3.83 -13.09 16.30
CA VAL A 68 -3.13 -12.08 17.09
C VAL A 68 -2.75 -12.70 18.41
N ASP A 69 -1.51 -13.17 18.49
CA ASP A 69 -0.92 -13.74 19.71
C ASP A 69 -0.13 -12.68 20.49
N GLU A 70 0.48 -13.09 21.60
CA GLU A 70 1.30 -12.20 22.43
C GLU A 70 2.43 -11.50 21.65
N GLN A 71 3.00 -12.12 20.61
CA GLN A 71 4.06 -11.50 19.82
C GLN A 71 3.52 -10.33 19.00
N VAL A 72 2.35 -10.49 18.40
CA VAL A 72 1.68 -9.43 17.65
C VAL A 72 1.30 -8.27 18.58
N TRP A 73 0.71 -8.58 19.74
CA TRP A 73 0.34 -7.56 20.74
C TRP A 73 1.53 -6.74 21.24
N ARG A 74 2.65 -7.41 21.53
CA ARG A 74 3.88 -6.72 21.94
C ARG A 74 4.40 -5.82 20.83
N ALA A 75 4.44 -6.32 19.60
CA ALA A 75 5.03 -5.57 18.51
C ALA A 75 4.23 -4.32 18.13
N ILE A 76 2.89 -4.41 18.11
CA ILE A 76 2.03 -3.26 17.82
C ILE A 76 2.02 -2.24 18.98
N GLY A 77 2.08 -2.72 20.23
CA GLY A 77 2.19 -1.86 21.43
C GLY A 77 3.53 -1.14 21.57
N ASP A 78 4.64 -1.81 21.26
CA ASP A 78 5.99 -1.21 21.29
C ASP A 78 6.16 -0.14 20.21
N SER A 79 5.54 -0.34 19.04
CA SER A 79 5.49 0.65 17.96
C SER A 79 4.71 1.91 18.40
N GLY A 80 3.65 1.71 19.19
CA GLY A 80 2.93 2.70 20.01
C GLY A 80 3.82 3.68 20.77
N SER A 81 4.85 3.14 21.41
CA SER A 81 5.70 3.88 22.35
C SER A 81 6.95 4.51 21.70
N ARG A 82 7.31 4.10 20.48
CA ARG A 82 8.51 4.59 19.78
C ARG A 82 8.30 5.88 18.98
N GLY A 83 7.06 6.37 18.85
CA GLY A 83 6.73 7.62 18.15
C GLY A 83 6.99 8.92 18.92
N SER A 84 7.56 8.88 20.14
CA SER A 84 7.87 10.07 20.93
C SER A 84 9.28 9.99 21.52
N GLY A 85 10.27 10.24 20.68
CA GLY A 85 11.67 10.09 21.07
C GLY A 85 12.63 10.74 20.08
N GLY A 86 12.44 12.05 19.83
CA GLY A 86 13.48 12.87 19.26
C GLY A 86 14.75 12.77 20.10
N SER A 87 15.81 12.23 19.52
CA SER A 87 17.18 12.31 20.02
C SER A 87 18.03 12.61 18.77
N GLY A 88 18.55 13.82 18.56
CA GLY A 88 19.22 14.64 19.56
C GLY A 88 20.72 14.36 19.47
N GLY A 89 21.33 14.78 18.36
CA GLY A 89 22.76 14.74 18.12
C GLY A 89 23.22 16.08 17.57
N GLU A 90 23.16 17.11 18.42
CA GLU A 90 23.68 18.44 18.14
C GLU A 90 25.21 18.48 18.28
N HIS A 91 25.84 19.32 17.44
CA HIS A 91 27.16 19.94 17.54
C HIS A 91 28.37 19.32 16.81
N GLY A 92 28.69 19.98 15.70
CA GLY A 92 30.04 20.07 15.13
C GLY A 92 30.18 21.25 14.18
N ARG A 93 29.99 22.50 14.65
CA ARG A 93 30.33 23.71 13.90
C ARG A 93 31.85 23.78 13.70
N ARG A 94 32.29 24.01 12.46
CA ARG A 94 33.49 24.80 12.14
C ARG A 94 33.41 25.31 10.70
N GLY A 95 33.32 26.63 10.54
CA GLY A 95 33.32 27.30 9.23
C GLY A 95 34.72 27.65 8.72
N GLU A 96 34.79 28.18 7.49
CA GLU A 96 35.51 29.39 7.05
C GLU A 96 35.85 29.40 5.55
N GLY A 97 35.68 30.58 4.91
CA GLY A 97 36.18 31.00 3.58
C GLY A 97 35.16 30.86 2.44
N GLY A 98 34.59 31.90 1.80
CA GLY A 98 35.18 33.10 1.17
C GLY A 98 35.58 32.74 -0.28
N GLU A 99 35.35 33.46 -1.37
CA GLU A 99 34.80 34.77 -1.74
C GLU A 99 34.73 34.80 -3.30
N HIS A 100 33.79 35.56 -3.85
CA HIS A 100 33.77 36.28 -5.15
C HIS A 100 33.93 35.58 -6.53
N GLY A 101 33.00 35.91 -7.43
CA GLY A 101 33.18 35.90 -8.89
C GLY A 101 31.90 36.14 -9.69
N GLU A 102 31.49 37.41 -9.87
CA GLU A 102 30.48 37.85 -10.86
C GLU A 102 31.05 37.86 -12.30
N HIS A 103 30.26 37.40 -13.28
CA HIS A 103 29.80 38.13 -14.48
C HIS A 103 29.58 37.26 -15.74
N GLY A 104 28.36 37.39 -16.31
CA GLY A 104 28.00 37.31 -17.74
C GLY A 104 27.73 35.90 -18.30
N GLU A 105 26.84 35.65 -19.24
CA GLU A 105 25.86 36.44 -20.00
C GLU A 105 24.99 35.39 -20.75
N HIS A 106 23.71 35.72 -20.99
CA HIS A 106 22.76 35.16 -21.97
C HIS A 106 22.96 33.75 -22.59
N GLY A 107 21.95 32.90 -22.36
CA GLY A 107 21.62 31.76 -23.21
C GLY A 107 20.21 31.26 -22.90
N GLU A 108 19.22 31.68 -23.69
CA GLU A 108 17.95 30.97 -23.84
C GLU A 108 18.25 29.57 -24.37
N SER A 109 18.01 28.55 -23.56
CA SER A 109 17.84 27.18 -24.02
C SER A 109 17.02 26.42 -22.99
N ASP A 110 16.00 25.75 -23.50
CA ASP A 110 15.02 24.91 -22.81
C ASP A 110 15.62 24.16 -21.62
N GLN A 111 15.20 24.53 -20.41
CA GLN A 111 15.50 23.77 -19.20
C GLN A 111 14.53 22.61 -19.15
N ASP A 112 14.97 21.48 -19.68
CA ASP A 112 14.58 20.16 -19.18
C ASP A 112 14.75 20.20 -17.66
N ALA A 113 13.62 20.16 -16.96
CA ALA A 113 13.59 20.12 -15.50
C ALA A 113 14.30 18.84 -15.06
N GLU A 114 15.56 19.00 -14.67
CA GLU A 114 16.36 18.05 -13.92
C GLU A 114 15.48 17.54 -12.77
N TYR A 115 15.01 16.30 -12.89
CA TYR A 115 14.15 15.64 -11.91
C TYR A 115 14.93 15.55 -10.60
N ASP A 116 14.59 16.43 -9.65
CA ASP A 116 15.08 16.42 -8.29
C ASP A 116 14.57 15.16 -7.59
N ALA A 117 15.34 14.08 -7.69
CA ALA A 117 15.11 12.79 -7.05
C ALA A 117 15.22 12.86 -5.50
N GLY A 118 15.31 14.06 -4.91
CA GLY A 118 15.43 14.29 -3.48
C GLY A 118 14.15 14.73 -2.77
N GLN A 119 12.98 14.77 -3.44
CA GLN A 119 11.75 15.20 -2.77
C GLN A 119 11.26 14.17 -1.75
N ASP A 120 11.17 14.64 -0.50
CA ASP A 120 10.67 13.95 0.68
C ASP A 120 9.30 13.33 0.39
N VAL A 121 9.29 12.02 0.11
CA VAL A 121 8.09 11.19 0.03
C VAL A 121 7.66 10.97 1.47
N GLY A 122 7.14 12.02 2.13
CA GLY A 122 6.86 11.99 3.58
C GLY A 122 6.10 10.73 4.00
N GLU A 123 6.33 10.24 5.23
CA GLU A 123 5.89 8.94 5.79
C GLU A 123 5.26 7.97 4.75
N GLY A 124 6.07 7.00 4.31
CA GLY A 124 5.67 6.00 3.33
C GLY A 124 4.33 5.34 3.64
N THR A 125 3.56 5.03 2.60
CA THR A 125 2.25 4.37 2.72
C THR A 125 2.40 2.90 2.36
N ASP A 126 1.85 2.00 3.17
CA ASP A 126 1.84 0.57 2.88
C ASP A 126 0.50 -0.03 3.30
N VAL A 127 -0.35 -0.28 2.31
CA VAL A 127 -1.73 -0.74 2.51
C VAL A 127 -1.70 -2.27 2.68
N PRO A 128 -2.35 -2.82 3.73
CA PRO A 128 -2.36 -4.26 3.95
C PRO A 128 -3.20 -4.98 2.90
N VAL A 129 -2.53 -5.49 1.87
CA VAL A 129 -3.12 -6.30 0.80
C VAL A 129 -2.51 -7.71 0.86
N SER A 130 -3.34 -8.74 0.83
CA SER A 130 -2.86 -10.12 0.69
C SER A 130 -2.76 -10.48 -0.79
N LEU A 131 -1.60 -10.96 -1.23
CA LEU A 131 -1.43 -11.49 -2.58
C LEU A 131 -2.39 -12.65 -2.82
N LEU A 132 -3.20 -12.54 -3.88
CA LEU A 132 -3.98 -13.64 -4.42
C LEU A 132 -3.33 -14.08 -5.74
N THR A 133 -2.61 -15.18 -5.72
CA THR A 133 -2.06 -15.78 -6.95
C THR A 133 -3.17 -16.43 -7.75
N ALA A 134 -3.20 -16.22 -9.06
CA ALA A 134 -4.17 -16.86 -9.92
C ALA A 134 -3.54 -17.32 -11.25
N ASP A 135 -4.27 -18.15 -11.99
CA ASP A 135 -3.89 -18.45 -13.37
C ASP A 135 -3.80 -17.12 -14.16
N PRO A 136 -2.77 -16.93 -15.02
CA PRO A 136 -2.66 -15.75 -15.88
C PRO A 136 -3.98 -15.31 -16.53
N GLU A 137 -4.82 -16.27 -16.95
CA GLU A 137 -6.12 -16.01 -17.60
C GLU A 137 -7.15 -15.29 -16.70
N VAL A 138 -6.98 -15.35 -15.38
CA VAL A 138 -7.87 -14.75 -14.38
C VAL A 138 -7.14 -13.83 -13.40
N SER A 139 -5.89 -13.45 -13.71
CA SER A 139 -5.10 -12.47 -12.93
C SER A 139 -5.84 -11.15 -12.72
N TRP A 140 -6.68 -10.74 -13.68
CA TRP A 140 -7.58 -9.59 -13.55
C TRP A 140 -8.58 -9.71 -12.39
N ALA A 141 -9.13 -10.92 -12.18
CA ALA A 141 -10.12 -11.17 -11.13
C ALA A 141 -9.47 -11.15 -9.76
N ALA A 142 -8.25 -11.70 -9.67
CA ALA A 142 -7.45 -11.64 -8.45
C ALA A 142 -7.12 -10.19 -8.06
N ALA A 143 -6.69 -9.35 -9.00
CA ALA A 143 -6.42 -7.95 -8.69
C ALA A 143 -7.68 -7.18 -8.20
N ILE A 144 -8.86 -7.43 -8.80
CA ILE A 144 -10.12 -6.85 -8.30
C ILE A 144 -10.41 -7.33 -6.88
N ALA A 145 -10.30 -8.64 -6.63
CA ALA A 145 -10.55 -9.24 -5.32
C ALA A 145 -9.61 -8.67 -4.25
N MET A 146 -8.32 -8.49 -4.58
CA MET A 146 -7.31 -7.92 -3.69
C MET A 146 -7.66 -6.48 -3.28
N VAL A 147 -7.91 -5.60 -4.24
CA VAL A 147 -8.19 -4.17 -3.96
C VAL A 147 -9.54 -3.98 -3.26
N THR A 148 -10.56 -4.72 -3.66
CA THR A 148 -11.87 -4.63 -3.01
C THR A 148 -11.88 -5.25 -1.61
N SER A 149 -11.10 -6.31 -1.38
CA SER A 149 -10.93 -6.90 -0.05
C SER A 149 -10.12 -6.02 0.90
N SER A 150 -9.09 -5.32 0.43
CA SER A 150 -8.37 -4.35 1.28
C SER A 150 -9.28 -3.21 1.75
N ALA A 151 -10.26 -2.82 0.93
CA ALA A 151 -11.29 -1.85 1.30
C ALA A 151 -12.48 -2.43 2.10
N GLY A 152 -12.49 -3.74 2.38
CA GLY A 152 -13.49 -4.37 3.26
C GLY A 152 -14.69 -4.97 2.58
N ASN A 153 -14.71 -5.02 1.25
CA ASN A 153 -15.80 -5.64 0.51
C ASN A 153 -15.70 -7.18 0.43
N GLY A 154 -14.65 -7.78 1.01
CA GLY A 154 -14.50 -9.23 1.22
C GLY A 154 -14.61 -10.09 -0.04
N GLN A 155 -14.23 -9.57 -1.20
CA GLN A 155 -14.31 -10.33 -2.46
C GLN A 155 -13.20 -11.37 -2.56
N THR A 156 -13.54 -12.55 -3.05
CA THR A 156 -12.56 -13.59 -3.43
C THR A 156 -12.45 -13.67 -4.95
N VAL A 157 -11.44 -14.38 -5.45
CA VAL A 157 -11.32 -14.63 -6.90
C VAL A 157 -12.58 -15.34 -7.41
N GLU A 158 -13.08 -16.31 -6.65
CA GLU A 158 -14.29 -17.07 -6.98
C GLU A 158 -15.52 -16.17 -7.03
N SER A 159 -15.72 -15.27 -6.06
CA SER A 159 -16.89 -14.36 -6.07
C SER A 159 -16.85 -13.40 -7.25
N VAL A 160 -15.66 -13.00 -7.69
CA VAL A 160 -15.48 -12.18 -8.90
C VAL A 160 -15.81 -13.00 -10.15
N LEU A 161 -15.34 -14.24 -10.24
CA LEU A 161 -15.58 -15.15 -11.37
C LEU A 161 -17.04 -15.61 -11.45
N GLU A 162 -17.77 -15.73 -10.34
CA GLU A 162 -19.21 -16.03 -10.36
C GLU A 162 -20.02 -14.94 -11.07
N LYS A 163 -19.64 -13.67 -10.89
CA LYS A 163 -20.24 -12.52 -11.59
C LYS A 163 -19.81 -12.43 -13.06
N SER A 164 -18.65 -12.98 -13.38
CA SER A 164 -18.06 -12.94 -14.72
C SER A 164 -17.16 -14.17 -14.95
N PRO A 165 -17.71 -15.28 -15.45
CA PRO A 165 -16.97 -16.53 -15.61
C PRO A 165 -16.03 -16.55 -16.83
N GLN A 166 -15.74 -15.39 -17.41
CA GLN A 166 -14.90 -15.25 -18.60
C GLN A 166 -13.42 -15.29 -18.20
N HIS A 167 -12.66 -16.07 -18.94
CA HIS A 167 -11.20 -16.12 -18.91
C HIS A 167 -10.62 -15.13 -19.92
N ASN A 168 -9.35 -14.77 -19.78
CA ASN A 168 -8.59 -13.97 -20.76
C ASN A 168 -9.23 -12.61 -21.08
N ARG A 169 -9.65 -11.88 -20.04
CA ARG A 169 -10.13 -10.51 -20.23
C ARG A 169 -8.99 -9.55 -20.48
N THR A 170 -9.24 -8.59 -21.35
CA THR A 170 -8.39 -7.41 -21.44
C THR A 170 -8.52 -6.55 -20.17
N ALA A 171 -7.50 -5.76 -19.86
CA ALA A 171 -7.48 -4.80 -18.78
C ALA A 171 -8.63 -3.79 -18.94
N ASN A 172 -8.94 -3.37 -20.17
CA ASN A 172 -10.08 -2.49 -20.43
C ASN A 172 -11.43 -3.12 -20.08
N GLU A 173 -11.65 -4.38 -20.44
CA GLU A 173 -12.88 -5.11 -20.08
C GLU A 173 -12.96 -5.36 -18.57
N ALA A 174 -11.85 -5.75 -17.94
CA ALA A 174 -11.77 -5.94 -16.50
C ALA A 174 -12.05 -4.62 -15.75
N ARG A 175 -11.54 -3.50 -16.25
CA ARG A 175 -11.79 -2.16 -15.71
C ARG A 175 -13.27 -1.78 -15.78
N GLN A 176 -13.91 -2.01 -16.92
CA GLN A 176 -15.35 -1.76 -17.08
C GLN A 176 -16.16 -2.63 -16.10
N LEU A 177 -15.84 -3.91 -16.00
CA LEU A 177 -16.48 -4.82 -15.06
C LEU A 177 -16.29 -4.36 -13.59
N ALA A 178 -15.07 -3.97 -13.21
CA ALA A 178 -14.72 -3.50 -11.87
C ALA A 178 -15.53 -2.25 -11.48
N THR A 179 -15.68 -1.30 -12.39
CA THR A 179 -16.46 -0.08 -12.15
C THR A 179 -17.97 -0.36 -12.09
N GLU A 180 -18.49 -1.16 -13.01
CA GLU A 180 -19.94 -1.44 -13.12
C GLU A 180 -20.46 -2.40 -12.05
N GLN A 181 -19.71 -3.44 -11.69
CA GLN A 181 -20.18 -4.52 -10.82
C GLN A 181 -19.58 -4.53 -9.41
N PHE A 182 -18.44 -3.86 -9.22
CA PHE A 182 -17.74 -3.81 -7.94
C PHE A 182 -17.62 -2.38 -7.39
N GLY A 183 -18.20 -1.40 -8.09
CA GLY A 183 -18.28 -0.01 -7.62
C GLY A 183 -16.94 0.70 -7.52
N MET A 184 -15.87 0.13 -8.10
CA MET A 184 -14.56 0.76 -8.12
C MET A 184 -14.61 2.08 -8.90
N SER A 185 -13.73 3.01 -8.56
CA SER A 185 -13.68 4.34 -9.19
C SER A 185 -12.37 4.55 -9.92
N GLU A 186 -12.45 5.08 -11.14
CA GLU A 186 -11.28 5.49 -11.92
C GLU A 186 -10.59 6.68 -11.29
N LYS A 187 -9.25 6.65 -11.31
CA LYS A 187 -8.37 7.74 -10.92
C LYS A 187 -7.34 7.97 -12.00
N ASP A 188 -7.03 9.25 -12.22
CA ASP A 188 -5.91 9.67 -13.05
C ASP A 188 -4.62 9.55 -12.23
N CYS A 189 -3.66 8.79 -12.76
CA CYS A 189 -2.35 8.62 -12.17
C CYS A 189 -1.27 8.95 -13.19
N ARG A 190 -0.33 9.82 -12.82
CA ARG A 190 0.89 10.03 -13.60
C ARG A 190 1.88 8.94 -13.24
N GLY A 191 1.97 7.91 -14.08
CA GLY A 191 2.73 6.69 -13.78
C GLY A 191 4.22 6.92 -13.53
N ASP A 192 4.75 8.01 -14.08
CA ASP A 192 6.13 8.46 -13.99
C ASP A 192 6.46 9.27 -12.72
N ARG A 193 5.47 9.57 -11.87
CA ARG A 193 5.63 10.46 -10.71
C ARG A 193 5.29 9.80 -9.40
N VAL A 194 6.27 9.70 -8.51
CA VAL A 194 6.17 9.18 -7.14
C VAL A 194 5.04 9.87 -6.38
N GLU A 195 4.90 11.19 -6.51
CA GLU A 195 3.91 11.98 -5.76
C GLU A 195 2.48 11.63 -6.19
N SER A 196 2.29 11.26 -7.47
CA SER A 196 0.98 10.85 -7.98
C SER A 196 0.53 9.54 -7.34
N TRP A 197 1.45 8.57 -7.23
CA TRP A 197 1.19 7.30 -6.56
C TRP A 197 0.94 7.51 -5.06
N ALA A 198 1.81 8.28 -4.39
CA ALA A 198 1.67 8.57 -2.97
C ALA A 198 0.34 9.26 -2.63
N GLY A 199 -0.06 10.26 -3.43
CA GLY A 199 -1.33 10.96 -3.24
C GLY A 199 -2.54 10.03 -3.36
N LEU A 200 -2.53 9.15 -4.36
CA LEU A 200 -3.63 8.20 -4.58
C LEU A 200 -3.67 7.12 -3.50
N LEU A 201 -2.54 6.53 -3.12
CA LEU A 201 -2.48 5.50 -2.09
C LEU A 201 -2.97 6.02 -0.72
N ARG A 202 -2.56 7.23 -0.33
CA ARG A 202 -3.04 7.86 0.90
C ARG A 202 -4.53 8.16 0.86
N ALA A 203 -5.05 8.60 -0.29
CA ALA A 203 -6.44 9.00 -0.43
C ALA A 203 -7.41 7.82 -0.62
N HIS A 204 -6.93 6.72 -1.21
CA HIS A 204 -7.80 5.67 -1.75
C HIS A 204 -7.37 4.24 -1.41
N GLY A 205 -6.24 4.06 -0.71
CA GLY A 205 -5.70 2.73 -0.43
C GLY A 205 -5.11 2.08 -1.68
N ALA A 206 -5.12 0.75 -1.71
CA ALA A 206 -4.52 -0.02 -2.79
C ALA A 206 -5.15 0.26 -4.15
N LEU A 207 -4.34 0.20 -5.20
CA LEU A 207 -4.72 0.57 -6.55
C LEU A 207 -4.62 -0.64 -7.47
N TRP A 208 -5.66 -0.87 -8.25
CA TRP A 208 -5.64 -1.78 -9.40
C TRP A 208 -5.05 -1.01 -10.58
N VAL A 209 -4.03 -1.57 -11.22
CA VAL A 209 -3.22 -0.87 -12.22
C VAL A 209 -3.12 -1.72 -13.48
N PRO A 210 -3.61 -1.22 -14.64
CA PRO A 210 -3.36 -1.89 -15.91
C PRO A 210 -1.90 -1.66 -16.32
N VAL A 211 -1.24 -2.70 -16.83
CA VAL A 211 0.12 -2.59 -17.36
C VAL A 211 0.06 -2.08 -18.80
N PRO A 212 0.64 -0.91 -19.12
CA PRO A 212 0.68 -0.39 -20.48
C PRO A 212 1.25 -1.40 -21.49
N ASP A 213 0.67 -1.38 -22.69
CA ASP A 213 1.04 -2.23 -23.84
C ASP A 213 0.91 -3.76 -23.63
N VAL A 214 0.42 -4.19 -22.46
CA VAL A 214 0.10 -5.58 -22.15
C VAL A 214 -1.38 -5.70 -21.83
N ASP A 215 -2.17 -5.95 -22.87
CA ASP A 215 -3.62 -5.78 -22.85
C ASP A 215 -4.34 -6.66 -21.82
N ASP A 216 -3.74 -7.71 -21.29
CA ASP A 216 -4.33 -8.64 -20.32
C ASP A 216 -3.65 -8.62 -18.94
N HIS A 217 -2.66 -7.75 -18.71
CA HIS A 217 -1.89 -7.73 -17.47
C HIS A 217 -2.28 -6.57 -16.58
N VAL A 218 -2.51 -6.91 -15.32
CA VAL A 218 -2.84 -5.96 -14.28
C VAL A 218 -2.05 -6.33 -13.03
N VAL A 219 -1.68 -5.31 -12.27
CA VAL A 219 -1.02 -5.45 -10.97
C VAL A 219 -1.75 -4.65 -9.91
N VAL A 220 -1.40 -4.90 -8.65
CA VAL A 220 -1.86 -4.09 -7.53
C VAL A 220 -0.69 -3.32 -6.96
N VAL A 221 -0.83 -1.99 -6.87
CA VAL A 221 0.10 -1.14 -6.15
C VAL A 221 -0.48 -0.88 -4.78
N ALA A 222 0.22 -1.33 -3.74
CA ALA A 222 -0.25 -1.26 -2.35
C ALA A 222 0.52 -0.24 -1.51
N GLY A 223 1.68 0.23 -1.98
CA GLY A 223 2.50 1.08 -1.15
C GLY A 223 3.55 1.89 -1.90
N ILE A 224 4.02 2.93 -1.23
CA ILE A 224 5.13 3.76 -1.65
C ILE A 224 5.98 4.11 -0.42
N GLY A 225 7.28 4.06 -0.58
CA GLY A 225 8.20 4.23 0.53
C GLY A 225 9.55 4.73 0.05
N GLN A 226 10.51 4.77 0.97
CA GLN A 226 11.89 5.11 0.69
C GLN A 226 12.84 4.09 1.30
N ASN A 227 13.89 3.75 0.57
CA ASN A 227 15.00 2.95 1.06
C ASN A 227 16.32 3.59 0.62
N GLY A 228 17.17 3.96 1.58
CA GLY A 228 18.43 4.63 1.26
C GLY A 228 18.29 5.99 0.55
N GLY A 229 17.12 6.63 0.64
CA GLY A 229 16.80 7.89 -0.06
C GLY A 229 16.17 7.68 -1.44
N GLU A 230 16.11 6.45 -1.94
CA GLU A 230 15.46 6.12 -3.21
C GLU A 230 14.00 5.72 -2.98
N ALA A 231 13.11 6.22 -3.85
CA ALA A 231 11.70 5.86 -3.80
C ALA A 231 11.49 4.39 -4.20
N GLN A 232 10.62 3.71 -3.47
CA GLN A 232 10.23 2.32 -3.75
C GLN A 232 8.71 2.19 -3.83
N VAL A 233 8.24 1.20 -4.58
CA VAL A 233 6.82 0.86 -4.75
C VAL A 233 6.60 -0.57 -4.30
N HIS A 234 5.56 -0.78 -3.50
CA HIS A 234 5.09 -2.11 -3.14
C HIS A 234 4.10 -2.59 -4.20
N VAL A 235 4.48 -3.63 -4.93
CA VAL A 235 3.72 -4.20 -6.04
C VAL A 235 3.39 -5.64 -5.74
N LEU A 236 2.13 -5.98 -5.99
CA LEU A 236 1.63 -7.34 -5.97
C LEU A 236 1.17 -7.72 -7.38
N ASP A 237 1.77 -8.76 -7.93
CA ASP A 237 1.48 -9.24 -9.28
C ASP A 237 0.80 -10.62 -9.21
N PRO A 238 -0.52 -10.69 -9.38
CA PRO A 238 -1.26 -11.95 -9.26
C PRO A 238 -0.92 -12.96 -10.37
N ARG A 239 -0.32 -12.52 -11.49
CA ARG A 239 0.08 -13.38 -12.60
C ARG A 239 1.37 -14.13 -12.30
N THR A 240 2.35 -13.44 -11.71
CA THR A 240 3.67 -14.02 -11.41
C THR A 240 3.78 -14.52 -9.96
N GLY A 241 2.87 -14.05 -9.10
CA GLY A 241 2.92 -14.27 -7.65
C GLY A 241 3.95 -13.41 -6.93
N ALA A 242 4.37 -12.29 -7.53
CA ALA A 242 5.25 -11.34 -6.87
C ALA A 242 4.50 -10.54 -5.79
N ASP A 243 5.17 -10.30 -4.67
CA ASP A 243 4.75 -9.51 -3.50
C ASP A 243 6.03 -8.83 -2.99
N GLU A 244 6.40 -7.70 -3.61
CA GLU A 244 7.73 -7.12 -3.43
C GLU A 244 7.77 -5.59 -3.44
N TRP A 245 8.77 -5.06 -2.75
CA TRP A 245 9.19 -3.67 -2.86
C TRP A 245 10.23 -3.56 -3.97
N ALA A 246 9.91 -2.79 -5.01
CA ALA A 246 10.81 -2.50 -6.13
C ALA A 246 11.21 -1.02 -6.13
N ASP A 247 12.44 -0.73 -6.52
CA ASP A 247 12.88 0.65 -6.78
C ASP A 247 12.00 1.29 -7.85
N PHE A 248 11.65 2.57 -7.69
CA PHE A 248 10.65 3.23 -8.54
C PHE A 248 11.02 3.17 -10.04
N GLY A 249 12.30 3.35 -10.37
CA GLY A 249 12.79 3.18 -11.75
C GLY A 249 12.60 1.76 -12.27
N THR A 250 12.97 0.75 -11.47
CA THR A 250 12.79 -0.67 -11.81
C THR A 250 11.32 -1.02 -12.01
N PHE A 251 10.43 -0.54 -11.14
CA PHE A 251 8.98 -0.69 -11.29
C PHE A 251 8.50 -0.12 -12.63
N ARG A 252 8.94 1.11 -12.96
CA ARG A 252 8.54 1.76 -14.20
C ARG A 252 9.00 1.00 -15.44
N ASP A 253 10.23 0.53 -15.43
CA ASP A 253 10.80 -0.24 -16.54
C ASP A 253 10.13 -1.61 -16.67
N ALA A 254 9.89 -2.31 -15.56
CA ALA A 254 9.30 -3.66 -15.55
C ALA A 254 7.84 -3.65 -16.01
N TYR A 255 7.09 -2.59 -15.71
CA TYR A 255 5.67 -2.48 -16.02
C TYR A 255 5.35 -1.40 -17.05
N ASN A 256 6.32 -0.97 -17.86
CA ASN A 256 6.14 0.02 -18.94
C ASN A 256 5.47 1.33 -18.51
N MET A 257 5.72 1.80 -17.29
CA MET A 257 5.20 3.08 -16.77
C MET A 257 6.10 4.24 -17.21
N ALA A 258 6.21 4.43 -18.53
CA ALA A 258 7.10 5.41 -19.15
C ALA A 258 6.72 6.87 -18.84
N ASP A 259 7.64 7.80 -19.11
CA ASP A 259 7.42 9.23 -18.90
C ASP A 259 6.19 9.74 -19.66
N GLY A 260 5.37 10.54 -19.00
CA GLY A 260 4.17 11.14 -19.60
C GLY A 260 3.00 10.18 -19.84
N VAL A 261 3.05 8.93 -19.34
CA VAL A 261 1.91 8.01 -19.40
C VAL A 261 0.91 8.37 -18.31
N ASP A 262 -0.26 8.88 -18.74
CA ASP A 262 -1.43 9.02 -17.89
C ASP A 262 -2.17 7.69 -17.80
N LEU A 263 -2.19 7.11 -16.60
CA LEU A 263 -2.82 5.83 -16.31
C LEU A 263 -4.22 6.05 -15.75
N LYS A 264 -5.14 5.18 -16.18
CA LYS A 264 -6.46 5.02 -15.55
C LYS A 264 -6.39 3.84 -14.59
N VAL A 265 -6.07 4.15 -13.33
CA VAL A 265 -6.05 3.15 -12.24
C VAL A 265 -7.42 3.09 -11.58
N LEU A 266 -7.71 1.99 -10.89
CA LEU A 266 -8.95 1.86 -10.12
C LEU A 266 -8.66 1.77 -8.62
N ALA A 267 -9.49 2.42 -7.84
CA ALA A 267 -9.55 2.24 -6.39
C ALA A 267 -10.92 1.71 -5.97
N ALA A 268 -10.95 0.91 -4.91
CA ALA A 268 -12.21 0.58 -4.24
C ALA A 268 -12.80 1.83 -3.56
N ARG A 269 -14.10 1.78 -3.29
CA ARG A 269 -14.82 2.83 -2.54
C ARG A 269 -14.81 2.54 -1.05
#